data_AF-A0AAW3MS65-F1
#
_entry.id   AF-A0AAW3MS65-F1
#
_cell.length_a   1.000
_cell.length_b   1.000
_cell.length_c   1.000
_cell.angle_alpha   90.00
_cell.angle_beta   90.00
_cell.angle_gamma   90.00
#
_symmetry.space_group_name_H-M   'P 1'
#
loop_
_entity.id
_entity.type
_entity.pdbx_description
1 polymer ?
#
loop_
_entity_poly.entity_id
_entity_poly.type
_entity_poly.pdbx_seq_one_letter_code
_entity_poly.pdbx_strand_id
1 'polypeptide(L)'
;MDKRYTALSLPDQLALRRRAIEDVISHPEWTLRESVCHIKRTMRLTSAEMAKLAGVSTKTMQDIEQGRSEGTVQTMNRIFGMLGLKLGVVRQAP
;
A
#
# COMPACT_ATOMS: atom_id res chain seq x y z
N MET A 1 -14.31 -6.11 -5.20
CA MET A 1 -13.69 -6.84 -6.32
C MET A 1 -14.05 -6.16 -7.63
N ASP A 2 -13.04 -5.66 -8.33
CA ASP A 2 -13.18 -5.34 -9.75
C ASP A 2 -13.57 -6.63 -10.50
N LYS A 3 -14.67 -6.60 -11.27
CA LYS A 3 -15.24 -7.80 -11.92
C LYS A 3 -14.32 -8.42 -12.99
N ARG A 4 -13.15 -7.82 -13.23
CA ARG A 4 -12.15 -8.25 -14.23
C ARG A 4 -11.12 -9.24 -13.69
N TYR A 5 -11.05 -9.49 -12.38
CA TYR A 5 -10.06 -10.40 -11.81
C TYR A 5 -10.71 -11.68 -11.27
N THR A 6 -10.28 -12.83 -11.77
CA THR A 6 -10.57 -14.15 -11.21
C THR A 6 -10.22 -14.16 -9.73
N ALA A 7 -11.07 -14.75 -8.89
CA ALA A 7 -10.79 -14.93 -7.47
C ALA A 7 -9.49 -15.71 -7.31
N LEU A 8 -8.45 -15.04 -6.82
CA LEU A 8 -7.14 -15.63 -6.57
C LEU A 8 -7.24 -16.67 -5.44
N SER A 9 -6.51 -17.77 -5.58
CA SER A 9 -6.38 -18.74 -4.49
C SER A 9 -5.69 -18.08 -3.29
N LEU A 10 -5.94 -18.58 -2.07
CA LEU A 10 -5.28 -18.08 -0.86
C LEU A 10 -3.73 -18.12 -0.98
N PRO A 11 -3.11 -19.19 -1.50
CA PRO A 11 -1.66 -19.22 -1.76
C PRO A 11 -1.19 -18.07 -2.67
N ASP A 12 -1.92 -17.79 -3.75
CA ASP A 12 -1.54 -16.73 -4.68
C ASP A 12 -1.65 -15.35 -4.04
N GLN A 13 -2.68 -15.12 -3.22
CA GLN A 13 -2.85 -13.86 -2.49
C GLN A 13 -1.69 -13.63 -1.50
N LEU A 14 -1.24 -14.68 -0.81
CA LEU A 14 -0.10 -14.61 0.11
C LEU A 14 1.21 -14.33 -0.65
N ALA A 15 1.40 -14.96 -1.81
CA ALA A 15 2.56 -14.71 -2.66
C ALA A 15 2.60 -13.25 -3.14
N LEU A 16 1.47 -12.69 -3.59
CA LEU A 16 1.38 -11.29 -3.99
C LEU A 16 1.63 -10.32 -2.84
N ARG A 17 1.11 -10.64 -1.64
CA ARG A 17 1.37 -9.85 -0.43
C ARG A 17 2.87 -9.83 -0.09
N ARG A 18 3.54 -10.98 -0.14
CA ARG A 18 4.98 -11.09 0.11
C ARG A 18 5.78 -10.26 -0.88
N ARG A 19 5.46 -10.38 -2.17
CA ARG A 19 6.08 -9.58 -3.23
C ARG A 19 5.90 -8.08 -3.01
N ALA A 20 4.68 -7.63 -2.67
CA ALA A 20 4.42 -6.22 -2.41
C ALA A 20 5.27 -5.68 -1.23
N ILE A 21 5.48 -6.49 -0.20
CA ILE A 21 6.34 -6.13 0.95
C ILE A 21 7.80 -6.02 0.51
N GLU A 22 8.32 -7.04 -0.18
CA GLU A 22 9.71 -7.08 -0.64
C GLU A 22 10.02 -5.91 -1.58
N ASP A 23 9.11 -5.59 -2.51
CA ASP A 23 9.26 -4.47 -3.44
C ASP A 23 9.31 -3.12 -2.68
N VAL A 24 8.42 -2.88 -1.71
CA VAL A 24 8.38 -1.64 -0.93
C VAL A 24 9.63 -1.47 -0.06
N ILE A 25 10.13 -2.54 0.55
CA ILE A 25 11.35 -2.49 1.36
C ILE A 25 12.59 -2.21 0.49
N SER A 26 12.60 -2.74 -0.74
CA SER A 26 13.73 -2.59 -1.66
C SER A 26 13.84 -1.21 -2.30
N HIS A 27 12.79 -0.38 -2.20
CA HIS A 27 12.72 0.96 -2.79
C HIS A 27 12.37 2.02 -1.73
N PRO A 28 13.25 2.28 -0.75
CA PRO A 28 13.01 3.27 0.30
C PRO A 28 12.87 4.72 -0.24
N GLU A 29 13.30 4.97 -1.47
CA GLU A 29 13.17 6.25 -2.17
C GLU A 29 11.74 6.53 -2.66
N TRP A 30 10.87 5.52 -2.72
CA TRP A 30 9.51 5.72 -3.18
C TRP A 30 8.74 6.66 -2.26
N THR A 31 8.05 7.60 -2.89
CA THR A 31 7.04 8.41 -2.23
C THR A 31 5.92 7.52 -1.67
N LEU A 32 5.16 8.06 -0.71
CA LEU A 32 3.97 7.36 -0.20
C LEU A 32 3.02 6.96 -1.34
N ARG A 33 2.84 7.85 -2.32
CA ARG A 33 1.97 7.63 -3.48
C ARG A 33 2.45 6.43 -4.30
N GLU A 34 3.74 6.38 -4.64
CA GLU A 34 4.33 5.30 -5.43
C GLU A 34 4.17 3.96 -4.70
N SER A 35 4.54 3.91 -3.42
CA SER A 35 4.37 2.74 -2.57
C SER A 35 2.92 2.25 -2.54
N VAL A 36 1.96 3.17 -2.31
CA VAL A 36 0.53 2.84 -2.26
C VAL A 36 0.01 2.32 -3.61
N CYS A 37 0.37 2.99 -4.70
CA CYS A 37 -0.04 2.58 -6.04
C CYS A 37 0.55 1.21 -6.41
N HIS A 38 1.80 0.95 -6.03
CA HIS A 38 2.46 -0.34 -6.24
C HIS A 38 1.77 -1.47 -5.48
N ILE A 39 1.57 -1.30 -4.17
CA ILE A 39 0.88 -2.29 -3.31
C ILE A 39 -0.50 -2.61 -3.90
N LYS A 40 -1.28 -1.58 -4.27
CA LYS A 40 -2.62 -1.75 -4.84
C LYS A 40 -2.59 -2.61 -6.11
N ARG A 41 -1.68 -2.30 -7.05
CA ARG A 41 -1.56 -3.02 -8.32
C ARG A 41 -1.10 -4.46 -8.10
N THR A 42 -0.06 -4.66 -7.28
CA THR A 42 0.51 -5.98 -7.00
C THR A 42 -0.50 -6.90 -6.31
N MET A 43 -1.26 -6.38 -5.35
CA MET A 43 -2.27 -7.16 -4.62
C MET A 43 -3.65 -7.19 -5.29
N ARG A 44 -3.80 -6.54 -6.46
CA ARG A 44 -5.07 -6.43 -7.22
C ARG A 44 -6.25 -5.89 -6.39
N LEU A 45 -5.97 -4.90 -5.54
CA LEU A 45 -6.97 -4.28 -4.68
C LEU A 45 -7.61 -3.07 -5.38
N THR A 46 -8.86 -2.78 -5.05
CA THR A 46 -9.47 -1.47 -5.30
C THR A 46 -9.06 -0.46 -4.22
N SER A 47 -9.15 0.85 -4.50
CA SER A 47 -8.86 1.88 -3.50
C SER A 47 -9.76 1.76 -2.25
N ALA A 48 -11.00 1.30 -2.43
CA ALA A 48 -11.93 1.06 -1.31
C ALA A 48 -11.52 -0.15 -0.46
N GLU A 49 -11.08 -1.26 -1.07
CA GLU A 49 -10.57 -2.42 -0.34
C GLU A 49 -9.29 -2.09 0.41
N MET A 50 -8.36 -1.37 -0.24
CA MET A 50 -7.12 -0.92 0.39
C MET A 50 -7.39 0.03 1.56
N ALA A 51 -8.31 0.99 1.40
CA ALA A 51 -8.71 1.89 2.46
C ALA A 51 -9.31 1.14 3.67
N LYS A 52 -10.16 0.13 3.40
CA LYS A 52 -10.75 -0.73 4.43
C LYS A 52 -9.69 -1.53 5.18
N LEU A 53 -8.73 -2.13 4.48
CA LEU A 53 -7.63 -2.89 5.09
C LEU A 53 -6.70 -1.99 5.92
N ALA A 54 -6.44 -0.77 5.45
CA ALA A 54 -5.62 0.21 6.15
C ALA A 54 -6.36 0.96 7.29
N GLY A 55 -7.68 0.85 7.41
CA GLY A 55 -8.44 1.61 8.40
C GLY A 55 -8.39 3.13 8.18
N VAL A 56 -8.44 3.55 6.90
CA VAL A 56 -8.52 4.95 6.47
C VAL A 56 -9.74 5.17 5.59
N SER A 57 -10.13 6.43 5.37
CA SER A 57 -11.25 6.73 4.47
C SER A 57 -10.85 6.48 3.01
N THR A 58 -11.80 6.05 2.17
CA THR A 58 -11.58 5.89 0.73
C THR A 58 -11.13 7.20 0.07
N LYS A 59 -11.66 8.34 0.55
CA LYS A 59 -11.23 9.66 0.07
C LYS A 59 -9.75 9.93 0.40
N THR A 60 -9.32 9.64 1.63
CA THR A 60 -7.91 9.77 2.02
C THR A 60 -7.00 8.92 1.14
N MET A 61 -7.40 7.67 0.88
CA MET A 61 -6.66 6.77 -0.01
C MET A 61 -6.56 7.35 -1.42
N GLN A 62 -7.67 7.83 -2.00
CA GLN A 62 -7.69 8.43 -3.33
C GLN A 62 -6.89 9.73 -3.40
N ASP A 63 -6.93 10.57 -2.37
CA ASP A 63 -6.16 11.81 -2.31
C ASP A 63 -4.65 11.53 -2.28
N ILE A 64 -4.22 10.47 -1.58
CA ILE A 64 -2.83 9.99 -1.61
C ILE A 64 -2.46 9.45 -3.01
N GLU A 65 -3.29 8.59 -3.59
CA GLU A 65 -3.07 8.02 -4.93
C GLU A 65 -3.00 9.08 -6.03
N GLN A 66 -3.69 10.21 -5.86
CA GLN A 66 -3.70 11.33 -6.80
C GLN A 66 -2.60 12.36 -6.49
N GLY A 67 -1.82 12.17 -5.43
CA GLY A 67 -0.76 13.10 -5.02
C GLY A 67 -1.28 14.40 -4.41
N ARG A 68 -2.56 14.46 -4.02
CA ARG A 68 -3.16 15.61 -3.32
C ARG A 68 -2.84 15.64 -1.83
N SER A 69 -2.40 14.52 -1.28
CA SER A 69 -2.05 14.38 0.13
C SER A 69 -0.80 13.53 0.26
N GLU A 70 0.20 14.04 0.97
CA GLU A 70 1.36 13.24 1.38
C GLU A 70 1.04 12.33 2.56
N GLY A 71 -0.13 12.50 3.20
CA GLY A 71 -0.53 11.76 4.40
C GLY A 71 0.22 12.20 5.66
N THR A 72 -0.35 11.88 6.83
CA THR A 72 0.35 12.05 8.11
C THR A 72 1.17 10.79 8.41
N VAL A 73 2.18 10.90 9.29
CA VAL A 73 2.91 9.72 9.81
C VAL A 73 1.96 8.67 10.38
N GLN A 74 0.86 9.09 11.01
CA GLN A 74 -0.17 8.17 11.50
C GLN A 74 -0.90 7.46 10.35
N THR A 75 -1.30 8.20 9.31
CA THR A 75 -1.93 7.65 8.10
C THR A 75 -1.01 6.66 7.40
N MET A 76 0.26 7.00 7.24
CA MET A 76 1.27 6.13 6.64
C MET A 76 1.45 4.85 7.46
N ASN A 77 1.59 4.94 8.78
CA ASN A 77 1.69 3.77 9.65
C ASN A 77 0.46 2.86 9.58
N ARG A 78 -0.74 3.42 9.40
CA ARG A 78 -1.96 2.62 9.19
C ARG A 78 -1.94 1.87 7.86
N ILE A 79 -1.56 2.55 6.78
CA ILE A 79 -1.46 1.97 5.43
C ILE A 79 -0.40 0.86 5.40
N PHE A 80 0.81 1.13 5.87
CA PHE A 80 1.89 0.14 5.90
C PHE A 80 1.63 -0.96 6.95
N GLY A 81 0.93 -0.61 8.04
CA GLY A 81 0.56 -1.54 9.10
C GLY A 81 -0.30 -2.70 8.63
N MET A 82 -1.14 -2.51 7.60
CA MET A 82 -1.92 -3.60 7.01
C MET A 82 -1.04 -4.71 6.41
N LEU A 83 0.19 -4.37 6.01
CA LEU A 83 1.20 -5.29 5.49
C LEU A 83 2.15 -5.83 6.57
N GLY A 84 2.03 -5.37 7.82
CA GLY A 84 2.98 -5.65 8.89
C GLY A 84 4.22 -4.75 8.87
N LEU A 85 4.17 -3.64 8.13
CA LEU A 85 5.24 -2.66 8.03
C LEU A 85 4.95 -1.46 8.93
N LYS A 86 6.01 -0.79 9.37
CA LYS A 86 5.93 0.46 10.14
C LYS A 86 6.95 1.45 9.60
N LEU A 87 6.65 2.74 9.72
CA LEU A 87 7.63 3.78 9.44
C LEU A 87 8.71 3.79 10.52
N GLY A 88 9.94 4.04 10.10
CA GLY A 88 11.10 4.20 10.98
C GLY A 88 12.00 5.32 10.48
N VAL A 89 12.73 5.95 11.40
CA VAL A 89 13.78 6.91 11.06
C VAL A 89 14.99 6.12 10.57
N VAL A 90 15.40 6.37 9.33
CA VAL A 90 16.60 5.79 8.72
C VAL A 90 17.60 6.89 8.39
N ARG A 91 18.88 6.53 8.20
CA ARG A 91 19.85 7.50 7.67
C ARG A 91 19.42 7.88 6.25
N GLN A 92 19.41 9.18 5.98
CA GLN A 92 19.23 9.66 4.61
C GLN A 92 20.38 9.13 3.76
N ALA A 93 20.06 8.51 2.62
CA ALA A 93 21.08 8.10 1.67
C ALA A 93 21.88 9.35 1.23
N PRO A 94 23.22 9.23 1.12
CA PRO A 94 24.08 10.35 0.75
C PRO A 94 23.79 10.90 -0.66
#